data_AF-A0A2N2WGD1-F1
#
_entry.id   AF-A0A2N2WGD1-F1
#
_cell.length_a   1.000
_cell.length_b   1.000
_cell.length_c   1.000
_cell.angle_alpha   90.00
_cell.angle_beta   90.00
_cell.angle_gamma   90.00
#
_symmetry.space_group_name_H-M   'P 1'
#
loop_
_entity.id
_entity.type
_entity.pdbx_description
1 polymer ?
#
loop_
_entity_poly.entity_id
_entity_poly.type
_entity_poly.pdbx_seq_one_letter_code
_entity_poly.pdbx_strand_id
1 'polypeptide(L)'
;SAKSNASYLGIDAALENVRRTGDLPVPLHLRNSPTKLMKELNYGKDYKYAHDYDKNFVDMEFLPEKLSGTKFYDPGKNARENDLRKFLNERWKGKYNY
;
A
#
# COMPACT_ATOMS: atom_id res chain seq x y z
N SER A 1 5.07 27.55 -8.60
CA SER A 1 4.81 26.22 -8.00
C SER A 1 5.78 25.19 -8.54
N ALA A 2 6.34 24.35 -7.66
CA ALA A 2 7.08 23.16 -8.07
C ALA A 2 6.20 22.27 -8.97
N LYS A 3 6.81 21.66 -10.00
CA LYS A 3 6.13 20.73 -10.90
C LYS A 3 6.53 19.31 -10.52
N SER A 4 5.57 18.41 -10.53
CA SER A 4 5.80 16.99 -10.32
C SER A 4 4.75 16.19 -11.08
N ASN A 5 5.20 15.12 -11.73
CA ASN A 5 4.35 14.09 -12.33
C ASN A 5 4.48 12.76 -11.56
N ALA A 6 5.05 12.76 -10.34
CA ALA A 6 5.32 11.56 -9.57
C ALA A 6 4.06 10.71 -9.31
N SER A 7 2.95 11.36 -8.92
CA SER A 7 1.68 10.66 -8.69
C SER A 7 1.08 10.13 -9.99
N TYR A 8 1.25 10.87 -11.10
CA TYR A 8 0.78 10.44 -12.42
C TYR A 8 1.50 9.17 -12.88
N LEU A 9 2.84 9.18 -12.84
CA LEU A 9 3.65 8.02 -13.18
C LEU A 9 3.40 6.83 -12.24
N GLY A 10 3.12 7.09 -10.96
CA GLY A 10 2.81 6.01 -10.02
C GLY A 10 1.48 5.31 -10.31
N ILE A 11 0.46 6.07 -10.75
CA ILE A 11 -0.81 5.49 -11.21
C ILE A 11 -0.60 4.70 -12.50
N ASP A 12 0.14 5.25 -13.47
CA ASP A 12 0.44 4.56 -14.73
C ASP A 12 1.18 3.23 -14.49
N ALA A 13 2.16 3.22 -13.58
CA ALA A 13 2.89 2.02 -13.21
C ALA A 13 1.99 0.96 -12.54
N ALA A 14 1.06 1.38 -11.68
CA ALA A 14 0.09 0.47 -11.06
C ALA A 14 -0.88 -0.12 -12.09
N LEU A 15 -1.40 0.71 -13.00
CA LEU A 15 -2.28 0.26 -14.09
C LEU A 15 -1.57 -0.73 -15.03
N GLU A 16 -0.33 -0.44 -15.39
CA GLU A 16 0.47 -1.33 -16.22
C GLU A 16 0.77 -2.65 -15.52
N ASN A 17 1.01 -2.63 -14.21
CA ASN A 17 1.19 -3.85 -13.44
C ASN A 17 -0.07 -4.73 -13.48
N VAL A 18 -1.26 -4.16 -13.29
CA VAL A 18 -2.54 -4.90 -13.42
C VAL A 18 -2.69 -5.52 -14.81
N ARG A 19 -2.38 -4.79 -15.88
CA ARG A 19 -2.42 -5.34 -17.26
C ARG A 19 -1.49 -6.54 -17.44
N ARG A 20 -0.35 -6.55 -16.75
CA ARG A 20 0.65 -7.63 -16.84
C ARG A 20 0.35 -8.82 -15.94
N THR A 21 -0.18 -8.59 -14.73
CA THR A 21 -0.36 -9.64 -13.72
C THR A 21 -1.78 -10.23 -13.70
N GLY A 22 -2.75 -9.53 -14.28
CA GLY A 22 -4.17 -9.88 -14.15
C GLY A 22 -4.69 -9.72 -12.72
N ASP A 23 -5.73 -10.48 -12.40
CA ASP A 23 -6.50 -10.36 -11.16
C ASP A 23 -5.84 -11.08 -9.98
N LEU A 24 -4.77 -10.48 -9.46
CA LEU A 24 -4.15 -10.97 -8.24
C LEU A 24 -5.14 -10.93 -7.06
N PRO A 25 -5.16 -11.97 -6.21
CA PRO A 25 -6.14 -12.06 -5.14
C PRO A 25 -5.88 -10.98 -4.08
N VAL A 26 -6.96 -10.38 -3.57
CA VAL A 26 -6.91 -9.50 -2.39
C VAL A 26 -6.39 -10.30 -1.19
N PRO A 27 -5.41 -9.80 -0.41
CA PRO A 27 -4.96 -10.42 0.83
C PRO A 27 -6.13 -10.79 1.76
N LEU A 28 -6.08 -11.97 2.40
CA LEU A 28 -7.20 -12.51 3.18
C LEU A 28 -7.66 -11.55 4.30
N HIS A 29 -6.69 -10.95 4.99
CA HIS A 29 -6.94 -10.01 6.08
C HIS A 29 -7.55 -8.68 5.62
N LEU A 30 -7.63 -8.39 4.31
CA LEU A 30 -8.33 -7.22 3.75
C LEU A 30 -9.71 -7.55 3.20
N ARG A 31 -10.08 -8.84 3.10
CA ARG A 31 -11.36 -9.25 2.53
C ARG A 31 -12.49 -8.98 3.51
N ASN A 32 -13.63 -8.54 2.99
CA ASN A 32 -14.85 -8.51 3.76
C ASN A 32 -15.27 -9.94 4.13
N SER A 33 -15.80 -10.12 5.35
CA SER A 33 -16.25 -11.41 5.87
C SER A 33 -17.66 -11.35 6.47
N PRO A 34 -18.68 -11.07 5.65
CA PRO A 34 -20.05 -10.90 6.12
C PRO A 34 -20.72 -12.21 6.56
N THR A 35 -20.29 -13.37 6.03
CA THR A 35 -20.92 -14.67 6.33
C THR A 35 -20.12 -15.47 7.36
N LYS A 36 -20.78 -16.43 8.02
CA LYS A 36 -20.13 -17.33 8.98
C LYS A 36 -19.04 -18.19 8.31
N LEU A 37 -19.34 -18.78 7.15
CA LEU A 37 -18.39 -19.56 6.37
C LEU A 37 -17.13 -18.75 6.02
N MET A 38 -17.29 -17.48 5.64
CA MET A 38 -16.15 -16.60 5.33
C MET A 38 -15.24 -16.36 6.54
N LYS A 39 -15.82 -16.23 7.75
CA LYS A 39 -15.03 -16.09 8.99
C LYS A 39 -14.29 -17.38 9.33
N GLU A 40 -14.94 -18.53 9.13
CA GLU A 40 -14.33 -19.86 9.28
C GLU A 40 -13.16 -20.06 8.30
N LEU A 41 -13.26 -19.48 7.10
CA LEU A 41 -12.19 -19.41 6.10
C LEU A 41 -11.17 -18.28 6.35
N ASN A 42 -11.19 -17.65 7.53
CA ASN A 42 -10.28 -16.59 7.95
C ASN A 42 -10.33 -15.29 7.10
N TYR A 43 -11.41 -15.00 6.38
CA TYR A 43 -11.56 -13.69 5.73
C TYR A 43 -11.62 -12.57 6.76
N GLY A 44 -10.85 -11.51 6.52
CA GLY A 44 -10.72 -10.37 7.42
C GLY A 44 -10.03 -10.71 8.75
N LYS A 45 -9.60 -11.96 8.96
CA LYS A 45 -8.82 -12.33 10.13
C LYS A 45 -7.49 -11.60 10.11
N ASP A 46 -7.02 -11.18 11.28
CA ASP A 46 -5.78 -10.43 11.46
C ASP A 46 -5.75 -9.06 10.76
N TYR A 47 -6.91 -8.55 10.30
CA TYR A 47 -7.04 -7.16 9.89
C TYR A 47 -6.66 -6.25 11.07
N LYS A 48 -5.74 -5.33 10.82
CA LYS A 48 -5.32 -4.35 11.81
C LYS A 48 -5.96 -3.01 11.49
N TYR A 49 -6.87 -2.55 12.34
CA TYR A 49 -7.52 -1.26 12.18
C TYR A 49 -6.56 -0.15 12.59
N ALA A 50 -6.06 0.62 11.62
CA ALA A 50 -4.95 1.56 11.82
C ALA A 50 -5.18 2.59 12.94
N HIS A 51 -6.43 2.98 13.22
CA HIS A 51 -6.79 3.93 14.29
C HIS A 51 -6.51 3.41 15.70
N ASP A 52 -6.38 2.09 15.88
CA ASP A 52 -6.06 1.49 17.17
C ASP A 52 -4.53 1.42 17.43
N TYR A 53 -3.72 1.83 16.45
CA TYR A 53 -2.26 1.74 16.50
C TYR A 53 -1.62 3.12 16.63
N ASP A 54 -0.40 3.15 17.17
CA ASP A 54 0.35 4.39 17.34
C ASP A 54 0.45 5.20 16.04
N LYS A 55 0.25 6.52 16.16
CA LYS A 55 0.22 7.47 15.05
C LYS A 55 -0.80 7.13 13.95
N ASN A 56 -1.83 6.35 14.26
CA ASN A 56 -2.84 5.87 13.30
C ASN A 56 -2.23 5.09 12.11
N PHE A 57 -1.21 4.27 12.35
CA PHE A 57 -0.55 3.50 11.29
C PHE A 57 -0.17 2.11 11.73
N VAL A 58 -0.28 1.19 10.78
CA VAL A 58 0.07 -0.20 10.99
C VAL A 58 0.89 -0.72 9.82
N ASP A 59 1.97 -1.39 10.15
CA ASP A 59 2.76 -2.16 9.20
C ASP A 59 2.07 -3.51 8.97
N MET A 60 1.37 -3.60 7.85
CA MET A 60 0.74 -4.80 7.33
C MET A 60 0.85 -4.81 5.81
N GLU A 61 0.68 -5.98 5.22
CA GLU A 61 0.69 -6.08 3.76
C GLU A 61 -0.63 -5.60 3.18
N PHE A 62 -0.59 -4.70 2.20
CA PHE A 62 -1.77 -4.18 1.52
C PHE A 62 -1.83 -4.63 0.06
N LEU A 63 -0.66 -4.90 -0.53
CA LEU A 63 -0.55 -5.44 -1.87
C LEU A 63 -0.73 -6.97 -1.85
N PRO A 64 -1.16 -7.58 -2.96
CA PRO A 64 -1.06 -9.03 -3.12
C PRO A 64 0.38 -9.52 -2.88
N GLU A 65 0.54 -10.75 -2.39
CA GLU A 65 1.85 -11.33 -2.06
C GLU A 65 2.88 -11.19 -3.19
N LYS A 66 2.47 -11.43 -4.44
CA LYS A 66 3.32 -11.28 -5.63
C LYS A 66 3.83 -9.86 -5.89
N LEU A 67 3.23 -8.86 -5.26
CA LEU A 67 3.58 -7.44 -5.38
C LEU A 67 4.14 -6.87 -4.07
N SER A 68 4.36 -7.69 -3.05
CA SER A 68 4.92 -7.23 -1.77
C SER A 68 6.25 -6.50 -2.00
N GLY A 69 6.43 -5.36 -1.32
CA GLY A 69 7.61 -4.51 -1.47
C GLY A 69 7.65 -3.67 -2.75
N THR A 70 6.63 -3.73 -3.62
CA THR A 70 6.60 -2.92 -4.85
C THR A 70 6.28 -1.46 -4.53
N LYS A 71 7.17 -0.55 -4.93
CA LYS A 71 6.98 0.91 -4.85
C LYS A 71 6.45 1.44 -6.17
N PHE A 72 5.20 1.89 -6.20
CA PHE A 72 4.61 2.55 -7.37
C PHE A 72 4.79 4.07 -7.35
N TYR A 73 4.67 4.69 -6.18
CA TYR A 73 4.85 6.13 -6.02
C TYR A 73 6.27 6.42 -5.53
N ASP A 74 7.00 7.31 -6.21
CA ASP A 74 8.29 7.82 -5.75
C ASP A 74 8.27 9.36 -5.81
N PRO A 75 8.29 10.07 -4.66
CA PRO A 75 8.15 11.53 -4.64
C PRO A 75 9.18 12.25 -5.52
N GLY A 76 8.81 13.32 -6.22
CA GLY A 76 9.77 14.12 -6.98
C GLY A 76 10.80 14.85 -6.10
N LYS A 77 11.77 15.50 -6.74
CA LYS A 77 12.89 16.21 -6.07
C LYS A 77 12.55 17.69 -5.82
N ASN A 78 11.51 17.96 -5.05
CA ASN A 78 11.19 19.30 -4.56
C ASN A 78 10.95 19.30 -3.05
N ALA A 79 10.96 20.48 -2.41
CA ALA A 79 10.88 20.59 -0.95
C ALA A 79 9.68 19.84 -0.35
N ARG A 80 8.47 20.05 -0.89
CA ARG A 80 7.25 19.41 -0.39
C ARG A 80 7.28 17.89 -0.54
N GLU A 81 7.75 17.40 -1.69
CA GLU A 81 7.85 15.96 -1.92
C GLU A 81 9.02 15.30 -1.17
N ASN A 82 10.08 16.04 -0.84
CA ASN A 82 11.13 15.58 0.05
C ASN A 82 10.62 15.39 1.49
N ASP A 83 9.75 16.29 1.97
CA ASP A 83 9.11 16.12 3.27
C ASP A 83 8.15 14.91 3.26
N LEU A 84 7.42 14.72 2.17
CA LEU A 84 6.60 13.52 1.97
C LEU A 84 7.43 12.24 1.92
N ARG A 85 8.60 12.27 1.27
CA ARG A 85 9.55 11.14 1.23
C ARG A 85 10.02 10.77 2.64
N LYS A 86 10.41 11.74 3.45
CA LYS A 86 10.80 11.51 4.86
C LYS A 86 9.65 10.88 5.65
N PHE A 87 8.45 11.43 5.51
CA PHE A 87 7.25 10.88 6.13
C PHE A 87 7.00 9.42 5.72
N LEU A 88 7.11 9.09 4.44
CA LEU A 88 6.94 7.73 3.95
C LEU A 88 8.04 6.80 4.47
N ASN A 89 9.30 7.25 4.53
CA ASN A 89 10.39 6.46 5.08
C ASN A 89 10.21 6.17 6.59
N GLU A 90 9.77 7.17 7.38
CA GLU A 90 9.48 6.99 8.80
C GLU A 90 8.36 5.97 9.06
N ARG A 91 7.32 5.97 8.22
CA ARG A 91 6.19 5.04 8.33
C ARG A 91 6.59 3.63 7.93
N TRP A 92 7.23 3.48 6.77
CA TRP A 92 7.51 2.18 6.16
C TRP A 92 8.86 1.57 6.54
N LYS A 93 9.70 2.30 7.29
CA LYS A 93 10.97 1.83 7.86
C LYS A 93 11.84 1.05 6.87
N GLY A 94 11.91 1.53 5.62
CA GLY A 94 12.70 0.91 4.56
C GLY A 94 11.99 -0.13 3.68
N LYS A 95 10.75 -0.56 3.98
CA LYS A 95 9.99 -1.57 3.19
C LYS A 95 10.01 -1.28 1.67
N TYR A 96 9.94 -0.01 1.29
CA TYR A 96 9.90 0.45 -0.10
C TYR A 96 11.12 1.29 -0.51
N ASN A 97 12.12 1.42 0.37
CA ASN A 97 13.31 2.23 0.14
C ASN A 97 12.97 3.66 -0.33
N TYR A 98 12.25 4.40 0.52
CA TYR A 98 11.85 5.80 0.28
C TYR A 98 12.97 6.78 0.59
#